data_AF-A0A0F9C0M9-F1
#
_entry.id   AF-A0A0F9C0M9-F1
#
_cell.length_a   1.000
_cell.length_b   1.000
_cell.length_c   1.000
_cell.angle_alpha   90.00
_cell.angle_beta   90.00
_cell.angle_gamma   90.00
#
_symmetry.space_group_name_H-M   'P 1'
#
loop_
_entity.id
_entity.type
_entity.pdbx_description
1 polymer ?
#
loop_
_entity_poly.entity_id
_entity_poly.type
_entity_poly.pdbx_seq_one_letter_code
_entity_poly.pdbx_strand_id
1 'polypeptide(L)'
;MENKNLILQVLVGSRAHKLHDTGSDYDYRGVYVLPTSDILSLGYKYKVNEWMEGGIDNTSYEISHFLNLAIHCNPSILEVFKAPIKETNEDGKKLRELFPYVWNPKQAFDAFTGYSKNQRKKFLENKDKRRNKYAVAYIRTLINLIDLLEHGTFNLEVNFLAEELKNFKRGYYNVGEVIDLAERLTRIAQDRLEKCKHEPNIDKVNQFLIEIRKRYW
;
A
#
# COMPACT_ATOMS: atom_id res chain seq x y z
N MET A 1 -16.40 -20.53 -9.46
CA MET A 1 -15.67 -20.37 -10.73
C MET A 1 -14.29 -19.86 -10.36
N GLU A 2 -13.23 -20.57 -10.75
CA GLU A 2 -11.85 -20.14 -10.54
C GLU A 2 -11.67 -18.69 -11.01
N ASN A 3 -11.03 -17.89 -10.17
CA ASN A 3 -10.77 -16.48 -10.40
C ASN A 3 -9.64 -16.33 -11.44
N LYS A 4 -9.87 -16.78 -12.69
CA LYS A 4 -8.86 -16.96 -13.75
C LYS A 4 -8.00 -15.72 -14.08
N ASN A 5 -8.41 -14.57 -13.56
CA ASN A 5 -7.79 -13.27 -13.82
C ASN A 5 -7.05 -12.70 -12.62
N LEU A 6 -7.15 -13.28 -11.42
CA LEU A 6 -6.40 -12.86 -10.24
C LEU A 6 -4.93 -13.29 -10.40
N ILE A 7 -4.01 -12.32 -10.35
CA ILE A 7 -2.57 -12.59 -10.51
C ILE A 7 -1.81 -12.52 -9.19
N LEU A 8 -2.33 -11.75 -8.22
CA LEU A 8 -1.73 -11.57 -6.90
C LEU A 8 -2.83 -11.31 -5.87
N GLN A 9 -2.75 -12.00 -4.73
CA GLN A 9 -3.53 -11.67 -3.53
C GLN A 9 -2.60 -11.65 -2.32
N VAL A 10 -2.72 -10.60 -1.51
CA VAL A 10 -1.87 -10.40 -0.33
C VAL A 10 -2.68 -10.11 0.91
N LEU A 11 -2.14 -10.50 2.07
CA LEU A 11 -2.68 -10.15 3.37
C LEU A 11 -2.34 -8.68 3.70
N VAL A 12 -3.34 -7.89 4.07
CA VAL A 12 -3.18 -6.50 4.52
C VAL A 12 -3.76 -6.32 5.94
N GLY A 13 -3.82 -5.08 6.42
CA GLY A 13 -4.42 -4.78 7.71
C GLY A 13 -3.55 -5.17 8.90
N SER A 14 -4.15 -5.22 10.09
CA SER A 14 -3.41 -5.40 11.35
C SER A 14 -2.57 -6.69 11.38
N ARG A 15 -3.04 -7.75 10.71
CA ARG A 15 -2.32 -9.03 10.60
C ARG A 15 -1.04 -8.91 9.77
N ALA A 16 -1.07 -8.20 8.65
CA ALA A 16 0.12 -7.95 7.83
C ALA A 16 1.20 -7.16 8.60
N HIS A 17 0.78 -6.33 9.55
CA HIS A 17 1.67 -5.54 10.41
C HIS A 17 2.05 -6.24 11.72
N LYS A 18 1.64 -7.50 11.95
CA LYS A 18 1.77 -8.21 13.23
C LYS A 18 1.22 -7.44 14.45
N LEU A 19 0.24 -6.58 14.20
CA LEU A 19 -0.47 -5.78 15.19
C LEU A 19 -1.87 -6.35 15.44
N HIS A 20 -2.11 -7.63 15.19
CA HIS A 20 -3.43 -8.25 15.37
C HIS A 20 -3.65 -8.74 16.81
N ASP A 21 -4.91 -8.92 17.18
CA ASP A 21 -5.37 -9.61 18.39
C ASP A 21 -6.29 -10.76 17.97
N THR A 22 -6.81 -11.53 18.95
CA THR A 22 -7.66 -12.69 18.71
C THR A 22 -8.94 -12.36 17.93
N GLY A 23 -9.43 -11.11 18.00
CA GLY A 23 -10.63 -10.63 17.31
C GLY A 23 -10.37 -9.93 15.98
N SER A 24 -9.12 -9.86 15.51
CA SER A 24 -8.79 -9.15 14.27
C SER A 24 -9.16 -9.96 13.02
N ASP A 25 -9.95 -9.34 12.14
CA ASP A 25 -10.33 -9.89 10.83
C ASP A 25 -9.13 -10.10 9.89
N TYR A 26 -9.34 -10.92 8.86
CA TYR A 26 -8.40 -11.05 7.75
C TYR A 26 -8.81 -10.11 6.62
N ASP A 27 -7.92 -9.18 6.28
CA ASP A 27 -8.10 -8.27 5.15
C ASP A 27 -7.17 -8.67 4.00
N TYR A 28 -7.67 -8.70 2.78
CA TYR A 28 -6.89 -8.98 1.58
C TYR A 28 -7.00 -7.88 0.54
N ARG A 29 -5.94 -7.71 -0.25
CA ARG A 29 -5.95 -6.95 -1.49
C ARG A 29 -5.55 -7.85 -2.66
N GLY A 30 -6.31 -7.75 -3.75
CA GLY A 30 -6.04 -8.47 -4.99
C GLY A 30 -5.57 -7.54 -6.11
N VAL A 31 -4.83 -8.12 -7.06
CA VAL A 31 -4.55 -7.53 -8.37
C VAL A 31 -5.01 -8.52 -9.41
N TYR A 32 -5.84 -8.07 -10.34
CA TYR A 32 -6.40 -8.89 -11.41
C TYR A 32 -6.20 -8.23 -12.77
N VAL A 33 -6.28 -9.03 -13.83
CA VAL A 33 -6.13 -8.59 -15.21
C VAL A 33 -7.42 -8.85 -15.96
N LEU A 34 -8.08 -7.79 -16.42
CA LEU A 34 -9.20 -7.94 -17.35
C LEU A 34 -8.69 -8.33 -18.74
N PRO A 35 -9.42 -9.21 -19.46
CA PRO A 35 -9.13 -9.49 -20.86
C PRO A 35 -9.08 -8.19 -21.67
N THR A 36 -8.09 -8.09 -22.54
CA THR A 36 -7.85 -6.89 -23.34
C THR A 36 -8.92 -6.73 -24.40
N SER A 37 -9.43 -7.84 -24.94
CA SER A 37 -10.61 -7.86 -25.81
C SER A 37 -11.84 -7.24 -25.16
N ASP A 38 -12.09 -7.51 -23.87
CA ASP A 38 -13.21 -6.89 -23.14
C ASP A 38 -13.04 -5.37 -23.07
N ILE A 39 -11.84 -4.89 -22.72
CA ILE A 39 -11.55 -3.44 -22.59
C ILE A 39 -11.70 -2.71 -23.93
N LEU A 40 -11.31 -3.35 -25.03
CA LEU A 40 -11.35 -2.78 -26.38
C LEU A 40 -12.70 -2.98 -27.10
N SER A 41 -13.63 -3.73 -26.50
CA SER A 41 -14.94 -3.99 -27.10
C SER A 41 -15.89 -2.80 -26.98
N LEU A 42 -16.77 -2.66 -27.98
CA LEU A 42 -17.82 -1.64 -27.96
C LEU A 42 -18.75 -1.84 -26.75
N GLY A 43 -19.07 -0.73 -26.06
CA GLY A 43 -19.98 -0.76 -24.91
C GLY A 43 -19.33 -1.11 -23.57
N TYR A 44 -18.02 -1.38 -23.53
CA TYR A 44 -17.31 -1.60 -22.27
C TYR A 44 -17.30 -0.34 -21.40
N LYS A 45 -17.76 -0.47 -20.16
CA LYS A 45 -17.72 0.59 -19.15
C LYS A 45 -16.62 0.26 -18.15
N TYR A 46 -15.50 0.95 -18.24
CA TYR A 46 -14.35 0.71 -17.36
C TYR A 46 -14.74 0.87 -15.89
N LYS A 47 -14.73 -0.24 -15.14
CA LYS A 47 -14.86 -0.23 -13.68
C LYS A 47 -13.48 -0.38 -13.07
N VAL A 48 -13.02 0.74 -12.51
CA VAL A 48 -11.67 0.92 -11.98
C VAL A 48 -11.41 0.05 -10.74
N ASN A 49 -12.45 -0.21 -9.96
CA ASN A 49 -12.43 -1.08 -8.78
C ASN A 49 -13.64 -2.01 -8.85
N GLU A 50 -13.40 -3.32 -8.81
CA GLU A 50 -14.46 -4.31 -8.60
C GLU A 50 -14.25 -5.01 -7.26
N TRP A 51 -15.31 -5.05 -6.47
CA TRP A 51 -15.44 -6.06 -5.43
C TRP A 51 -15.70 -7.38 -6.15
N MET A 52 -14.74 -8.29 -6.15
CA MET A 52 -14.98 -9.62 -6.68
C MET A 52 -15.67 -10.46 -5.60
N GLU A 53 -16.93 -10.80 -5.83
CA GLU A 53 -17.75 -11.56 -4.89
C GLU A 53 -17.33 -13.04 -4.91
N GLY A 54 -16.97 -13.61 -3.74
CA GLY A 54 -16.55 -15.01 -3.68
C GLY A 54 -15.64 -15.44 -2.52
N GLY A 55 -15.83 -14.90 -1.31
CA GLY A 55 -15.47 -15.63 -0.08
C GLY A 55 -14.34 -15.09 0.81
N ILE A 56 -13.60 -14.05 0.40
CA ILE A 56 -13.06 -12.90 1.16
C ILE A 56 -12.15 -12.15 0.17
N ASP A 57 -12.60 -11.00 -0.33
CA ASP A 57 -11.82 -10.07 -1.16
C ASP A 57 -12.14 -8.65 -0.71
N ASN A 58 -11.22 -7.97 -0.02
CA ASN A 58 -11.58 -6.71 0.64
C ASN A 58 -11.22 -5.45 -0.18
N THR A 59 -10.47 -5.57 -1.29
CA THR A 59 -10.43 -4.61 -2.42
C THR A 59 -9.50 -5.21 -3.50
N SER A 60 -9.99 -5.40 -4.71
CA SER A 60 -9.18 -5.82 -5.86
C SER A 60 -9.02 -4.69 -6.87
N TYR A 61 -7.84 -4.63 -7.49
CA TYR A 61 -7.48 -3.61 -8.46
C TYR A 61 -7.17 -4.24 -9.81
N GLU A 62 -7.76 -3.67 -10.86
CA GLU A 62 -7.37 -3.97 -12.23
C GLU A 62 -5.91 -3.52 -12.45
N ILE A 63 -5.09 -4.33 -13.15
CA ILE A 63 -3.64 -4.13 -13.23
C ILE A 63 -3.21 -2.74 -13.73
N SER A 64 -3.91 -2.14 -14.70
CA SER A 64 -3.59 -0.78 -15.15
C SER A 64 -3.88 0.24 -14.06
N HIS A 65 -5.01 0.10 -13.35
CA HIS A 65 -5.32 1.00 -12.25
C HIS A 65 -4.33 0.85 -11.09
N PHE A 66 -3.98 -0.39 -10.73
CA PHE A 66 -3.00 -0.69 -9.69
C PHE A 66 -1.65 -0.04 -10.00
N LEU A 67 -1.12 -0.25 -11.21
CA LEU A 67 0.15 0.33 -11.63
C LEU A 67 0.09 1.85 -11.69
N ASN A 68 -1.03 2.44 -12.14
CA ASN A 68 -1.20 3.89 -12.14
C ASN A 68 -1.16 4.47 -10.72
N LEU A 69 -1.79 3.82 -9.74
CA LEU A 69 -1.67 4.25 -8.34
C LEU A 69 -0.26 4.02 -7.78
N ALA A 70 0.42 2.95 -8.21
CA ALA A 70 1.78 2.64 -7.77
C ALA A 70 2.78 3.70 -8.22
N ILE A 71 2.75 4.12 -9.50
CA ILE A 71 3.65 5.17 -10.03
C ILE A 71 3.42 6.53 -9.37
N HIS A 72 2.24 6.77 -8.81
CA HIS A 72 1.92 7.95 -7.99
C HIS A 72 2.19 7.74 -6.49
N CYS A 73 2.97 6.69 -6.16
CA CYS A 73 3.45 6.39 -4.81
C CYS A 73 2.33 6.25 -3.76
N ASN A 74 1.13 5.78 -4.13
CA ASN A 74 0.06 5.57 -3.16
C ASN A 74 0.52 4.61 -2.05
N PRO A 75 0.56 5.02 -0.77
CA PRO A 75 1.17 4.21 0.29
C PRO A 75 0.51 2.83 0.43
N SER A 76 -0.81 2.78 0.31
CA SER A 76 -1.57 1.54 0.46
C SER A 76 -1.34 0.57 -0.71
N ILE A 77 -1.00 1.09 -1.89
CA ILE A 77 -0.65 0.28 -3.07
C ILE A 77 0.79 -0.20 -2.98
N LEU A 78 1.73 0.65 -2.56
CA LEU A 78 3.12 0.23 -2.36
C LEU A 78 3.25 -0.86 -1.29
N GLU A 79 2.38 -0.87 -0.26
CA GLU A 79 2.30 -1.96 0.72
C GLU A 79 2.01 -3.32 0.07
N VAL A 80 1.20 -3.38 -1.01
CA VAL A 80 0.85 -4.64 -1.68
C VAL A 80 2.09 -5.33 -2.26
N PHE A 81 3.07 -4.56 -2.75
CA PHE A 81 4.35 -5.09 -3.23
C PHE A 81 5.23 -5.69 -2.13
N LYS A 82 4.92 -5.44 -0.85
CA LYS A 82 5.71 -5.87 0.33
C LYS A 82 4.94 -6.80 1.25
N ALA A 83 3.62 -6.90 1.07
CA ALA A 83 2.75 -7.70 1.90
C ALA A 83 2.99 -9.22 1.79
N PRO A 84 2.63 -9.99 2.84
CA PRO A 84 2.64 -11.45 2.78
C PRO A 84 1.71 -11.97 1.68
N ILE A 85 2.22 -12.87 0.84
CA ILE A 85 1.45 -13.45 -0.27
C ILE A 85 0.47 -14.49 0.27
N LYS A 86 -0.79 -14.38 -0.16
CA LYS A 86 -1.81 -15.41 0.02
C LYS A 86 -1.89 -16.29 -1.22
N GLU A 87 -1.92 -15.68 -2.41
CA GLU A 87 -2.00 -16.34 -3.71
C GLU A 87 -1.20 -15.53 -4.75
N THR A 88 -0.50 -16.21 -5.66
CA THR A 88 0.21 -15.54 -6.77
C THR A 88 0.43 -16.51 -7.92
N ASN A 89 0.40 -16.01 -9.15
CA ASN A 89 0.93 -16.69 -10.32
C ASN A 89 2.26 -16.05 -10.79
N GLU A 90 2.78 -16.46 -11.95
CA GLU A 90 4.02 -15.90 -12.52
C GLU A 90 3.93 -14.40 -12.83
N ASP A 91 2.76 -13.91 -13.22
CA ASP A 91 2.55 -12.49 -13.50
C ASP A 91 2.48 -11.66 -12.23
N GLY A 92 1.90 -12.21 -11.15
CA GLY A 92 1.98 -11.62 -9.81
C GLY A 92 3.41 -11.52 -9.27
N LYS A 93 4.27 -12.51 -9.56
CA LYS A 93 5.70 -12.47 -9.19
C LYS A 93 6.42 -11.34 -9.93
N LYS A 94 6.27 -11.29 -11.26
CA LYS A 94 6.84 -10.22 -12.10
C LYS A 94 6.33 -8.83 -11.70
N LEU A 95 5.04 -8.72 -11.36
CA LEU A 95 4.48 -7.48 -10.81
C LEU A 95 5.24 -7.04 -9.55
N ARG A 96 5.49 -7.96 -8.61
CA ARG A 96 6.22 -7.61 -7.37
C ARG A 96 7.65 -7.15 -7.62
N GLU A 97 8.31 -7.71 -8.62
CA GLU A 97 9.65 -7.29 -9.05
C GLU A 97 9.67 -5.84 -9.57
N LEU A 98 8.53 -5.26 -9.91
CA LEU A 98 8.45 -3.87 -10.34
C LEU A 98 8.64 -2.84 -9.22
N PHE A 99 8.63 -3.26 -7.96
CA PHE A 99 8.69 -2.33 -6.82
C PHE A 99 9.81 -1.28 -6.93
N PRO A 100 11.07 -1.59 -7.29
CA PRO A 100 12.12 -0.59 -7.40
C PRO A 100 11.94 0.40 -8.56
N TYR A 101 10.96 0.22 -9.44
CA TYR A 101 10.77 1.05 -10.62
C TYR A 101 9.53 1.94 -10.55
N VAL A 102 8.64 1.71 -9.58
CA VAL A 102 7.33 2.38 -9.48
C VAL A 102 7.31 3.62 -8.60
N TRP A 103 8.43 4.06 -8.02
CA TRP A 103 8.41 5.20 -7.10
C TRP A 103 9.60 6.13 -7.30
N ASN A 104 9.39 7.40 -7.01
CA ASN A 104 10.47 8.39 -6.91
C ASN A 104 10.42 9.07 -5.54
N PRO A 105 11.57 9.58 -5.05
CA PRO A 105 11.66 10.11 -3.68
C PRO A 105 10.68 11.25 -3.39
N LYS A 106 10.57 12.23 -4.30
CA LYS A 106 9.73 13.42 -4.06
C LYS A 106 8.24 13.07 -4.01
N GLN A 107 7.73 12.29 -4.97
CA GLN A 107 6.33 11.86 -4.97
C GLN A 107 6.03 10.92 -3.81
N ALA A 108 6.96 10.02 -3.44
CA ALA A 108 6.80 9.19 -2.26
C ALA A 108 6.65 10.04 -1.00
N PHE A 109 7.51 11.05 -0.81
CA PHE A 109 7.39 11.97 0.32
C PHE A 109 6.03 12.69 0.34
N ASP A 110 5.61 13.27 -0.78
CA ASP A 110 4.36 14.03 -0.87
C ASP A 110 3.13 13.12 -0.63
N ALA A 111 3.10 11.93 -1.24
CA ALA A 111 2.00 10.99 -1.12
C ALA A 111 1.89 10.42 0.31
N PHE A 112 3.01 10.02 0.91
CA PHE A 112 3.03 9.43 2.26
C PHE A 112 2.72 10.49 3.33
N THR A 113 3.29 11.69 3.24
CA THR A 113 2.98 12.76 4.19
C THR A 113 1.53 13.26 4.02
N GLY A 114 1.02 13.34 2.79
CA GLY A 114 -0.39 13.64 2.52
C GLY A 114 -1.34 12.59 3.11
N TYR A 115 -1.06 11.30 2.89
CA TYR A 115 -1.82 10.21 3.49
C TYR A 115 -1.76 10.23 5.02
N SER A 116 -0.57 10.48 5.57
CA SER A 116 -0.31 10.62 7.01
C SER A 116 -1.14 11.76 7.62
N LYS A 117 -1.19 12.94 6.98
CA LYS A 117 -2.07 14.06 7.38
C LYS A 117 -3.56 13.67 7.40
N ASN A 118 -4.00 12.86 6.43
CA ASN A 118 -5.37 12.33 6.43
C ASN A 118 -5.62 11.37 7.61
N GLN A 119 -4.65 10.55 8.01
CA GLN A 119 -4.77 9.70 9.20
C GLN A 119 -4.80 10.55 10.48
N ARG A 120 -3.96 11.60 10.56
CA ARG A 120 -4.00 12.58 11.67
C ARG A 120 -5.37 13.20 11.82
N LYS A 121 -6.01 13.65 10.73
CA LYS A 121 -7.35 14.22 10.77
C LYS A 121 -8.36 13.23 11.40
N LYS A 122 -8.38 11.99 10.90
CA LYS A 122 -9.27 10.93 11.40
C LYS A 122 -8.99 10.56 12.86
N PHE A 123 -7.71 10.58 13.26
CA PHE A 123 -7.27 10.36 14.63
C PHE A 123 -7.83 11.43 15.59
N LEU A 124 -7.66 12.71 15.25
CA LEU A 124 -8.14 13.83 16.07
C LEU A 124 -9.67 13.86 16.17
N GLU A 125 -10.36 13.60 15.05
CA GLU A 125 -11.83 13.53 14.98
C GLU A 125 -12.42 12.27 15.64
N ASN A 126 -11.59 11.31 16.08
CA ASN A 126 -12.03 9.98 16.51
C ASN A 126 -13.02 9.35 15.51
N LYS A 127 -12.71 9.47 14.21
CA LYS A 127 -13.60 9.02 13.14
C LYS A 127 -14.00 7.56 13.35
N ASP A 128 -15.27 7.23 13.14
CA ASP A 128 -15.84 5.88 13.31
C ASP A 128 -15.55 5.23 14.67
N LYS A 129 -15.21 6.01 15.72
CA LYS A 129 -14.75 5.50 17.03
C LYS A 129 -13.47 4.65 16.94
N ARG A 130 -12.62 4.88 15.93
CA ARG A 130 -11.41 4.09 15.64
C ARG A 130 -10.11 4.89 15.85
N ARG A 131 -10.07 5.81 16.83
CA ARG A 131 -8.89 6.67 17.11
C ARG A 131 -7.55 5.91 17.16
N ASN A 132 -7.46 4.83 17.94
CA ASN A 132 -6.20 4.07 18.09
C ASN A 132 -5.69 3.50 16.76
N LYS A 133 -6.61 3.02 15.90
CA LYS A 133 -6.27 2.54 14.55
C LYS A 133 -5.65 3.65 13.70
N TYR A 134 -6.21 4.85 13.78
CA TYR A 134 -5.69 6.01 13.04
C TYR A 134 -4.38 6.55 13.61
N ALA A 135 -4.17 6.48 14.94
CA ALA A 135 -2.88 6.80 15.56
C ALA A 135 -1.76 5.89 15.02
N VAL A 136 -1.99 4.57 15.02
CA VAL A 136 -1.05 3.58 14.50
C VAL A 136 -0.78 3.80 13.01
N ALA A 137 -1.83 3.99 12.20
CA ALA A 137 -1.68 4.23 10.77
C ALA A 137 -0.90 5.52 10.46
N TYR A 138 -1.13 6.57 11.25
CA TYR A 138 -0.44 7.86 11.12
C TYR A 138 1.08 7.71 11.25
N ILE A 139 1.53 7.04 12.31
CA ILE A 139 2.95 6.79 12.59
C ILE A 139 3.56 5.80 11.61
N ARG A 140 2.88 4.67 11.38
CA ARG A 140 3.39 3.59 10.53
C ARG A 140 3.65 4.05 9.10
N THR A 141 2.77 4.90 8.54
CA THR A 141 3.01 5.47 7.20
C THR A 141 4.32 6.27 7.16
N LEU A 142 4.63 7.05 8.19
CA LEU A 142 5.87 7.82 8.22
C LEU A 142 7.12 6.94 8.40
N ILE A 143 7.03 5.87 9.19
CA ILE A 143 8.12 4.88 9.31
C ILE A 143 8.40 4.22 7.96
N ASN A 144 7.36 3.76 7.26
CA ASN A 144 7.52 3.18 5.93
C ASN A 144 8.14 4.17 4.93
N LEU A 145 7.81 5.47 5.03
CA LEU A 145 8.44 6.50 4.21
C LEU A 145 9.93 6.65 4.49
N ILE A 146 10.32 6.67 5.77
CA ILE A 146 11.74 6.76 6.17
C ILE A 146 12.51 5.57 5.61
N ASP A 147 12.01 4.35 5.84
CA ASP A 147 12.65 3.13 5.32
C ASP A 147 12.76 3.17 3.79
N LEU A 148 11.69 3.58 3.10
CA LEU A 148 11.69 3.69 1.64
C LEU A 148 12.76 4.66 1.14
N LEU A 149 12.88 5.83 1.76
CA LEU A 149 13.85 6.86 1.36
C LEU A 149 15.29 6.48 1.73
N GLU A 150 15.49 5.77 2.84
CA GLU A 150 16.81 5.40 3.35
C GLU A 150 17.37 4.13 2.70
N HIS A 151 16.51 3.15 2.43
CA HIS A 151 16.91 1.80 2.01
C HIS A 151 16.38 1.41 0.63
N GLY A 152 15.55 2.25 0.01
CA GLY A 152 14.89 1.94 -1.26
C GLY A 152 13.82 0.85 -1.15
N THR A 153 13.42 0.48 0.08
CA THR A 153 12.41 -0.54 0.40
C THR A 153 11.92 -0.36 1.83
N PHE A 154 10.81 -0.98 2.19
CA PHE A 154 10.31 -1.02 3.58
C PHE A 154 9.71 -2.38 3.90
N ASN A 155 9.57 -2.66 5.20
CA ASN A 155 8.86 -3.83 5.71
C ASN A 155 7.51 -3.41 6.29
N LEU A 156 6.50 -4.27 6.16
CA LEU A 156 5.20 -4.01 6.80
C LEU A 156 5.24 -4.24 8.30
N GLU A 157 6.13 -5.12 8.76
CA GLU A 157 6.45 -5.29 10.16
C GLU A 157 7.39 -4.16 10.59
N VAL A 158 6.89 -3.35 11.52
CA VAL A 158 7.66 -2.26 12.09
C VAL A 158 8.43 -2.79 13.29
N ASN A 159 9.76 -2.85 13.16
CA ASN A 159 10.65 -3.24 14.26
C ASN A 159 11.04 -2.03 15.13
N PHE A 160 11.32 -0.89 14.49
CA PHE A 160 11.61 0.36 15.17
C PHE A 160 10.32 1.00 15.71
N LEU A 161 10.26 1.36 17.00
CA LEU A 161 9.04 1.85 17.68
C LEU A 161 7.90 0.83 17.79
N ALA A 162 8.20 -0.46 17.72
CA ALA A 162 7.19 -1.52 17.81
C ALA A 162 6.38 -1.45 19.12
N GLU A 163 7.03 -1.13 20.24
CA GLU A 163 6.36 -1.07 21.55
C GLU A 163 5.47 0.17 21.67
N GLU A 164 5.92 1.32 21.16
CA GLU A 164 5.12 2.53 21.04
C GLU A 164 3.88 2.30 20.18
N LEU A 165 4.00 1.61 19.04
CA LEU A 165 2.85 1.25 18.21
C LEU A 165 1.87 0.32 18.92
N LYS A 166 2.35 -0.63 19.74
CA LYS A 166 1.46 -1.47 20.57
C LYS A 166 0.76 -0.65 21.64
N ASN A 167 1.46 0.28 22.29
CA ASN A 167 0.86 1.21 23.26
C ASN A 167 -0.22 2.07 22.59
N PHE A 168 0.06 2.59 21.40
CA PHE A 168 -0.92 3.36 20.61
C PHE A 168 -2.13 2.52 20.21
N LYS A 169 -1.92 1.25 19.83
CA LYS A 169 -3.02 0.33 19.57
C LYS A 169 -3.90 0.12 20.82
N ARG A 170 -3.29 -0.02 22.00
CA ARG A 170 -3.97 -0.23 23.29
C ARG A 170 -4.63 1.03 23.86
N GLY A 171 -4.32 2.22 23.36
CA GLY A 171 -4.82 3.48 23.92
C GLY A 171 -3.93 4.10 24.98
N TYR A 172 -2.73 3.57 25.17
CA TYR A 172 -1.76 4.05 26.16
C TYR A 172 -0.91 5.17 25.57
N TYR A 173 -1.53 6.33 25.40
CA TYR A 173 -0.90 7.55 24.93
C TYR A 173 -1.76 8.77 25.26
N ASN A 174 -1.14 9.94 25.26
CA ASN A 174 -1.84 11.20 25.09
C ASN A 174 -1.72 11.70 23.65
N VAL A 175 -2.66 12.57 23.24
CA VAL A 175 -2.73 13.03 21.84
C VAL A 175 -1.46 13.77 21.41
N GLY A 176 -0.82 14.51 22.33
CA GLY A 176 0.42 15.23 22.08
C GLY A 176 1.58 14.30 21.69
N GLU A 177 1.76 13.20 22.42
CA GLU A 177 2.80 12.20 22.14
C GLU A 177 2.74 11.66 20.70
N VAL A 178 1.54 11.38 20.21
CA VAL A 178 1.34 10.88 18.84
C VAL A 178 1.70 11.97 17.81
N ILE A 179 1.34 13.23 18.08
CA ILE A 179 1.64 14.36 17.20
C ILE A 179 3.14 14.64 17.18
N ASP A 180 3.77 14.77 18.33
CA ASP A 180 5.20 15.08 18.47
C ASP A 180 6.06 14.00 17.81
N LEU A 181 5.69 12.72 18.00
CA LEU A 181 6.37 11.62 17.34
C LEU A 181 6.27 11.72 15.81
N ALA A 182 5.09 12.03 15.29
CA ALA A 182 4.88 12.15 13.85
C ALA A 182 5.62 13.36 13.25
N GLU A 183 5.69 14.49 13.96
CA GLU A 183 6.47 15.65 13.54
C GLU A 183 7.96 15.31 13.47
N ARG A 184 8.48 14.61 14.49
CA ARG A 184 9.86 14.11 14.49
C ARG A 184 10.13 13.19 13.31
N LEU A 185 9.26 12.21 13.06
CA LEU A 185 9.40 11.28 11.93
C LEU A 185 9.33 12.00 10.58
N THR A 186 8.48 13.03 10.46
CA THR A 186 8.39 13.83 9.23
C THR A 186 9.70 14.59 8.96
N ARG A 187 10.34 15.15 9.99
CA ARG A 187 11.67 15.79 9.87
C ARG A 187 12.73 14.79 9.44
N ILE A 188 12.75 13.60 10.05
CA ILE A 188 13.68 12.53 9.64
C ILE A 188 13.45 12.16 8.17
N ALA A 189 12.20 11.98 7.74
CA ALA A 189 11.88 11.69 6.34
C ALA A 189 12.35 12.80 5.39
N GLN A 190 12.26 14.07 5.80
CA GLN A 190 12.77 15.21 5.02
C GLN A 190 14.30 15.11 4.85
N ASP A 191 15.03 14.84 5.93
CA ASP A 191 16.49 14.66 5.88
C ASP A 191 16.90 13.46 5.00
N ARG A 192 16.08 12.40 4.95
CA ARG A 192 16.30 11.24 4.08
C ARG A 192 16.00 11.55 2.61
N LEU A 193 14.94 12.32 2.35
CA LEU A 193 14.59 12.76 1.00
C LEU A 193 15.76 13.49 0.34
N GLU A 194 16.42 14.41 1.06
CA GLU A 194 17.55 15.19 0.54
C GLU A 194 18.75 14.33 0.14
N LYS A 195 18.89 13.14 0.73
CA LYS A 195 20.00 12.21 0.46
C LYS A 195 19.63 11.12 -0.55
N CYS A 196 18.33 10.93 -0.81
CA CYS A 196 17.85 9.85 -1.65
C CYS A 196 18.07 10.17 -3.14
N LYS A 197 18.84 9.32 -3.82
CA LYS A 197 19.15 9.45 -5.27
C LYS A 197 18.44 8.40 -6.11
N HIS A 198 17.35 7.83 -5.60
CA HIS A 198 16.62 6.79 -6.30
C HIS A 198 15.90 7.36 -7.53
N GLU A 199 15.95 6.63 -8.65
CA GLU A 199 15.25 6.97 -9.89
C GLU A 199 14.31 5.82 -10.30
N PRO A 200 13.03 6.11 -10.59
CA PRO A 200 12.10 5.10 -11.10
C PRO A 200 12.45 4.71 -12.54
N ASN A 201 11.88 3.60 -13.01
CA ASN A 201 11.92 3.21 -14.42
C ASN A 201 10.50 2.94 -14.92
N ILE A 202 9.81 4.02 -15.31
CA ILE A 202 8.41 3.97 -15.75
C ILE A 202 8.28 3.20 -17.06
N ASP A 203 9.28 3.24 -17.94
CA ASP A 203 9.28 2.49 -19.19
C ASP A 203 9.22 0.98 -18.93
N LYS A 204 9.97 0.48 -17.93
CA LYS A 204 9.92 -0.93 -17.53
C LYS A 204 8.55 -1.33 -16.96
N VAL A 205 7.92 -0.44 -16.20
CA VAL A 205 6.55 -0.65 -15.69
C VAL A 205 5.54 -0.69 -16.84
N ASN A 206 5.67 0.22 -17.80
CA ASN A 206 4.80 0.29 -18.97
C ASN A 206 4.99 -0.91 -19.91
N GLN A 207 6.23 -1.34 -20.14
CA GLN A 207 6.55 -2.53 -20.92
C GLN A 207 5.87 -3.77 -20.32
N PHE A 208 5.99 -3.96 -19.00
CA PHE A 208 5.31 -5.06 -18.31
C PHE A 208 3.78 -5.01 -18.51
N LEU A 209 3.18 -3.82 -18.41
CA LEU A 209 1.74 -3.67 -18.63
C LEU A 209 1.34 -4.06 -20.07
N ILE A 210 2.09 -3.60 -21.07
CA ILE A 210 1.85 -3.94 -22.48
C ILE A 210 1.96 -5.45 -22.71
N GLU A 211 2.98 -6.09 -22.13
CA GLU A 211 3.16 -7.55 -22.22
C GLU A 211 2.00 -8.32 -21.59
N ILE A 212 1.53 -7.88 -20.41
CA ILE A 212 0.34 -8.45 -19.78
C ILE A 212 -0.89 -8.28 -20.67
N ARG A 213 -1.11 -7.10 -21.25
CA ARG A 213 -2.27 -6.88 -22.15
C ARG A 213 -2.25 -7.81 -23.37
N LYS A 214 -1.08 -8.05 -23.96
CA LYS A 214 -0.94 -9.00 -25.07
C LYS A 214 -1.22 -10.45 -24.65
N ARG A 215 -0.86 -10.83 -23.42
CA ARG A 215 -1.05 -12.19 -22.91
C ARG A 215 -2.50 -12.48 -22.54
N TYR A 216 -3.18 -11.51 -21.93
CA TYR A 216 -4.58 -11.57 -21.57
C TYR A 216 -5.40 -10.92 -22.67
N TRP A 217 -5.33 -11.42 -23.91
CA TRP A 217 -6.11 -10.90 -25.02
C TRP A 217 -7.57 -11.34 -24.93
#